data_AF-A0A4D6NBT2-F1
#
_entry.id   AF-A0A4D6NBT2-F1
#
_cell.length_a   1.000
_cell.length_b   1.000
_cell.length_c   1.000
_cell.angle_alpha   90.00
_cell.angle_beta   90.00
_cell.angle_gamma   90.00
#
_symmetry.space_group_name_H-M   'P 1'
#
loop_
_entity.id
_entity.type
_entity.pdbx_description
1 polymer ?
#
loop_
_entity_poly.entity_id
_entity_poly.type
_entity_poly.pdbx_seq_one_letter_code
_entity_poly.pdbx_strand_id
1 'polypeptide(L)'
;MELKKSWRSWCKPHNLFIKISTCRLPNFPIQILLLGLCHFLVPASCSRKPPPLPILPLPTAFQLQWQLSDMALFFHFGTNTFTDSEWGSGHAHPSVFNPTKLNASQWIRVAKDSGFSTVILTAKHHDGFCLWPSDYTDYSVRSSNWKNGNGDIVAELSAAAKDAGIGLGIYLSPWDRHETCYGDTLRYNEFYLAQMTELLTRYGEITDVFLDGAKGEEEKDMEYLFASWNSLIHQLQPGASIFSDVGPDTRWVGDEYGVAGFTCWSLYNKTGFEIGDVDLQYNSEGDPFGPDWIPVTCDVSIRPGWFWHASEVPMSARSLLEIYYKSVGRNCKLLLNVPPNSSGLISDEDIQVLQEFTELRRSIFSHNLAKNAVINASSIRGGIQDTHFSPFNVLKEGIYTYWAPEENQSKWILYVNLQELVSFNVLQLQEPIHMGQRVIEFHLEALTQDGVWTRVINGTTIGYKRLLLFPKLKSQYLKLVVDKSRADPLISYLGIYMDSVTVLRDTPDKKSRACFNGTQALQTSTHNIATDTEVFTIVCFDRVARLLFGCSADEFFDFAKLHPFSGITLNEIMEGEMFSMTLSKSTNANAQHVRVASAVPLSSSFQPAINLLKQCYQTPHAS
;
A
#
# COMPACT_ATOMS: atom_id res chain seq x y z
N MET A 1 -5.82 62.35 23.87
CA MET A 1 -6.60 63.27 23.01
C MET A 1 -6.86 62.56 21.68
N GLU A 2 -8.04 61.93 21.57
CA GLU A 2 -8.98 62.04 20.43
C GLU A 2 -8.44 62.60 19.09
N LEU A 3 -8.68 62.04 17.88
CA LEU A 3 -9.93 61.52 17.31
C LEU A 3 -9.74 60.87 15.91
N LYS A 4 -10.42 59.71 15.69
CA LYS A 4 -11.27 59.28 14.52
C LYS A 4 -10.65 59.15 13.11
N LYS A 5 -10.88 58.13 12.27
CA LYS A 5 -12.04 57.28 11.85
C LYS A 5 -11.45 56.09 11.02
N SER A 6 -12.04 54.92 10.74
CA SER A 6 -13.43 54.42 10.77
C SER A 6 -13.46 52.89 10.88
N TRP A 7 -14.22 52.34 11.83
CA TRP A 7 -14.80 51.00 11.80
C TRP A 7 -16.16 51.08 12.51
N ARG A 8 -17.24 50.66 11.86
CA ARG A 8 -18.54 50.29 12.45
C ARG A 8 -19.10 49.15 11.58
N SER A 9 -19.13 47.88 11.99
CA SER A 9 -19.77 47.23 13.15
C SER A 9 -21.21 46.79 12.83
N TRP A 10 -21.50 45.49 12.96
CA TRP A 10 -22.47 44.88 13.89
C TRP A 10 -22.79 43.45 13.46
N CYS A 11 -22.64 42.47 14.37
CA CYS A 11 -23.51 41.31 14.47
C CYS A 11 -23.25 40.53 15.75
N LYS A 12 -24.29 40.43 16.59
CA LYS A 12 -24.72 39.29 17.42
C LYS A 12 -25.97 39.72 18.21
N PRO A 13 -26.82 38.82 18.71
CA PRO A 13 -27.59 37.82 17.98
C PRO A 13 -29.09 37.86 18.40
N HIS A 14 -30.03 37.51 17.53
CA HIS A 14 -31.39 37.16 17.99
C HIS A 14 -31.99 36.04 17.14
N ASN A 15 -32.51 35.03 17.86
CA ASN A 15 -33.36 33.96 17.38
C ASN A 15 -34.56 34.51 16.60
N LEU A 16 -34.86 33.94 15.43
CA LEU A 16 -36.18 34.05 14.84
C LEU A 16 -36.57 32.77 14.09
N PHE A 17 -37.62 32.13 14.60
CA PHE A 17 -38.40 31.09 13.95
C PHE A 17 -39.14 31.66 12.73
N ILE A 18 -39.16 30.94 11.60
CA ILE A 18 -40.09 31.22 10.50
C ILE A 18 -40.87 29.95 10.13
N LYS A 19 -42.17 30.19 9.97
CA LYS A 19 -43.33 29.32 10.01
C LYS A 19 -43.74 28.93 8.60
N ILE A 20 -43.90 27.63 8.33
CA ILE A 20 -44.48 27.10 7.09
C ILE A 20 -45.95 27.54 7.01
N SER A 21 -46.31 28.29 5.97
CA SER A 21 -47.70 28.69 5.70
C SER A 21 -48.24 27.96 4.48
N THR A 22 -49.31 27.22 4.69
CA THR A 22 -50.11 26.51 3.70
C THR A 22 -51.01 27.50 2.95
N CYS A 23 -50.99 27.46 1.62
CA CYS A 23 -51.99 28.13 0.78
C CYS A 23 -53.06 27.12 0.34
N ARG A 24 -54.31 27.39 0.72
CA ARG A 24 -55.53 26.82 0.13
C ARG A 24 -56.16 27.87 -0.78
N LEU A 25 -56.64 27.47 -1.96
CA LEU A 25 -57.70 28.15 -2.72
C LEU A 25 -58.59 27.07 -3.41
N PRO A 26 -59.85 27.39 -3.80
CA PRO A 26 -61.01 26.54 -3.54
C PRO A 26 -61.73 25.94 -4.78
N ASN A 27 -62.61 24.99 -4.47
CA ASN A 27 -63.66 24.29 -5.22
C ASN A 27 -64.25 24.92 -6.50
N PHE A 28 -64.47 24.09 -7.52
CA PHE A 28 -65.72 24.03 -8.32
C PHE A 28 -66.03 22.58 -8.76
N PRO A 29 -67.31 22.18 -9.00
CA PRO A 29 -67.77 20.80 -8.94
C PRO A 29 -68.06 20.12 -10.30
N ILE A 30 -67.93 18.79 -10.29
CA ILE A 30 -68.74 17.72 -10.94
C ILE A 30 -69.08 17.87 -12.44
N GLN A 31 -68.57 16.93 -13.26
CA GLN A 31 -69.45 16.04 -14.04
C GLN A 31 -68.75 14.76 -14.50
N ILE A 32 -69.53 13.69 -14.38
CA ILE A 32 -69.23 12.27 -14.60
C ILE A 32 -69.14 11.99 -16.11
N LEU A 33 -68.15 11.22 -16.56
CA LEU A 33 -68.33 10.33 -17.69
C LEU A 33 -67.57 9.01 -17.46
N LEU A 34 -68.35 7.97 -17.15
CA LEU A 34 -67.97 6.56 -17.17
C LEU A 34 -67.61 6.14 -18.59
N LEU A 35 -66.37 5.71 -18.82
CA LEU A 35 -66.01 4.90 -19.99
C LEU A 35 -64.88 3.93 -19.62
N GLY A 36 -65.24 2.64 -19.58
CA GLY A 36 -64.37 1.52 -19.92
C GLY A 36 -63.20 1.22 -18.98
N LEU A 37 -63.45 0.44 -17.93
CA LEU A 37 -62.44 -0.42 -17.32
C LEU A 37 -61.94 -1.44 -18.38
N CYS A 38 -60.91 -1.07 -19.12
CA CYS A 38 -59.91 -2.02 -19.59
C CYS A 38 -58.65 -1.73 -18.78
N HIS A 39 -58.52 -2.39 -17.63
CA HIS A 39 -57.22 -2.53 -16.99
C HIS A 39 -56.36 -3.41 -17.90
N PHE A 40 -55.79 -2.80 -18.94
CA PHE A 40 -54.48 -3.22 -19.38
C PHE A 40 -53.57 -3.00 -18.18
N LEU A 41 -53.34 -4.09 -17.42
CA LEU A 41 -52.11 -4.26 -16.68
C LEU A 41 -50.99 -4.10 -17.70
N VAL A 42 -50.59 -2.87 -17.97
CA VAL A 42 -49.24 -2.59 -18.44
C VAL A 42 -48.39 -3.24 -17.36
N PRO A 43 -47.65 -4.33 -17.63
CA PRO A 43 -46.73 -4.84 -16.64
C PRO A 43 -45.87 -3.64 -16.28
N ALA A 44 -45.90 -3.25 -15.00
CA ALA A 44 -44.98 -2.24 -14.50
C ALA A 44 -43.62 -2.71 -15.00
N SER A 45 -43.07 -1.98 -15.98
CA SER A 45 -41.73 -2.22 -16.48
C SER A 45 -40.88 -2.25 -15.22
N CYS A 46 -40.43 -3.44 -14.83
CA CYS A 46 -39.60 -3.63 -13.66
C CYS A 46 -38.30 -2.93 -14.02
N SER A 47 -38.22 -1.64 -13.73
CA SER A 47 -37.07 -0.82 -14.08
C SER A 47 -35.93 -1.36 -13.24
N ARG A 48 -34.99 -2.04 -13.91
CA ARG A 48 -33.78 -2.56 -13.26
C ARG A 48 -33.17 -1.45 -12.42
N LYS A 49 -32.83 -1.76 -11.17
CA LYS A 49 -32.24 -0.76 -10.30
C LYS A 49 -30.83 -0.46 -10.83
N PRO A 50 -30.46 0.82 -11.05
CA PRO A 50 -29.12 1.14 -11.52
C PRO A 50 -28.07 0.80 -10.46
N PRO A 51 -26.78 0.61 -10.82
CA PRO A 51 -25.71 0.40 -9.85
C PRO A 51 -25.61 1.56 -8.84
N PRO A 52 -25.04 1.32 -7.64
CA PRO A 52 -24.69 2.40 -6.73
C PRO A 52 -23.71 3.37 -7.39
N LEU A 53 -23.71 4.63 -6.97
CA LEU A 53 -22.73 5.59 -7.44
C LEU A 53 -21.32 5.12 -7.05
N PRO A 54 -20.31 5.28 -7.94
CA PRO A 54 -18.91 5.16 -7.55
C PRO A 54 -18.58 6.15 -6.43
N ILE A 55 -17.61 5.80 -5.58
CA ILE A 55 -17.07 6.73 -4.58
C ILE A 55 -15.67 7.18 -4.98
N LEU A 56 -15.42 8.48 -4.86
CA LEU A 56 -14.16 9.08 -5.26
C LEU A 56 -13.08 8.93 -4.16
N PRO A 57 -11.79 9.02 -4.55
CA PRO A 57 -11.28 8.97 -5.93
C PRO A 57 -11.42 7.58 -6.57
N LEU A 58 -11.36 7.53 -7.90
CA LEU A 58 -11.32 6.29 -8.68
C LEU A 58 -9.92 6.11 -9.27
N PRO A 59 -9.47 4.86 -9.48
CA PRO A 59 -8.29 4.62 -10.30
C PRO A 59 -8.49 5.20 -11.70
N THR A 60 -7.41 5.75 -12.28
CA THR A 60 -7.36 5.95 -13.73
C THR A 60 -7.44 4.60 -14.45
N ALA A 61 -7.70 4.60 -15.76
CA ALA A 61 -7.75 3.34 -16.53
C ALA A 61 -6.46 2.51 -16.41
N PHE A 62 -5.30 3.18 -16.36
CA PHE A 62 -4.00 2.52 -16.28
C PHE A 62 -3.66 2.08 -14.86
N GLN A 63 -4.00 2.87 -13.83
CA GLN A 63 -3.90 2.41 -12.44
C GLN A 63 -4.79 1.20 -12.19
N LEU A 64 -5.99 1.16 -12.78
CA LEU A 64 -6.87 0.01 -12.70
C LEU A 64 -6.21 -1.21 -13.35
N GLN A 65 -5.73 -1.10 -14.59
CA GLN A 65 -5.04 -2.19 -15.28
C GLN A 65 -3.80 -2.66 -14.52
N TRP A 66 -3.01 -1.71 -14.00
CA TRP A 66 -1.83 -1.96 -13.19
C TRP A 66 -2.18 -2.73 -11.91
N GLN A 67 -3.24 -2.34 -11.22
CA GLN A 67 -3.64 -2.99 -9.97
C GLN A 67 -4.26 -4.36 -10.23
N LEU A 68 -4.94 -4.55 -11.38
CA LEU A 68 -5.43 -5.86 -11.83
C LEU A 68 -4.28 -6.86 -12.09
N SER A 69 -3.08 -6.35 -12.40
CA SER A 69 -1.84 -7.14 -12.45
C SER A 69 -1.11 -7.13 -11.10
N ASP A 70 -1.38 -8.10 -10.24
CA ASP A 70 -0.87 -8.10 -8.86
C ASP A 70 0.66 -8.32 -8.73
N MET A 71 1.36 -8.71 -9.80
CA MET A 71 2.79 -9.07 -9.72
C MET A 71 3.60 -8.63 -10.94
N ALA A 72 4.80 -8.09 -10.68
CA ALA A 72 5.82 -7.78 -11.67
C ALA A 72 7.21 -8.29 -11.23
N LEU A 73 8.09 -8.57 -12.20
CA LEU A 73 9.51 -8.79 -11.92
C LEU A 73 10.32 -7.52 -12.09
N PHE A 74 11.37 -7.37 -11.31
CA PHE A 74 12.36 -6.31 -11.46
C PHE A 74 13.73 -6.94 -11.76
N PHE A 75 14.47 -6.37 -12.71
CA PHE A 75 15.80 -6.81 -13.07
C PHE A 75 16.82 -5.70 -12.81
N HIS A 76 17.56 -5.85 -11.72
CA HIS A 76 18.80 -5.10 -11.48
C HIS A 76 19.95 -5.82 -12.17
N PHE A 77 20.44 -5.20 -13.25
CA PHE A 77 21.54 -5.73 -14.05
C PHE A 77 22.38 -4.57 -14.60
N GLY A 78 23.70 -4.70 -14.58
CA GLY A 78 24.57 -3.61 -14.98
C GLY A 78 26.02 -3.85 -14.61
N THR A 79 26.84 -2.80 -14.62
CA THR A 79 28.26 -2.84 -14.21
C THR A 79 28.43 -3.43 -12.81
N ASN A 80 27.50 -3.10 -11.91
CA ASN A 80 27.39 -3.58 -10.53
C ASN A 80 27.36 -5.10 -10.39
N THR A 81 26.71 -5.81 -11.34
CA THR A 81 26.74 -7.28 -11.41
C THR A 81 28.15 -7.85 -11.63
N PHE A 82 29.02 -7.10 -12.31
CA PHE A 82 30.40 -7.51 -12.63
C PHE A 82 31.42 -7.02 -11.61
N THR A 83 31.09 -5.95 -10.88
CA THR A 83 31.95 -5.39 -9.82
C THR A 83 31.58 -5.89 -8.43
N ASP A 84 30.58 -6.76 -8.31
CA ASP A 84 30.10 -7.32 -7.03
C ASP A 84 29.71 -6.19 -6.06
N SER A 85 28.89 -5.25 -6.53
CA SER A 85 28.50 -4.05 -5.77
C SER A 85 26.99 -3.80 -5.86
N GLU A 86 26.37 -3.34 -4.78
CA GLU A 86 24.98 -2.87 -4.83
C GLU A 86 24.89 -1.46 -5.45
N TRP A 87 25.76 -0.55 -5.00
CA TRP A 87 25.84 0.83 -5.49
C TRP A 87 27.20 1.10 -6.13
N GLY A 88 27.28 1.05 -7.47
CA GLY A 88 28.49 1.35 -8.23
C GLY A 88 28.93 2.81 -8.15
N SER A 89 30.24 3.04 -8.19
CA SER A 89 30.86 4.37 -8.01
C SER A 89 30.64 5.38 -9.13
N GLY A 90 30.12 4.94 -10.28
CA GLY A 90 30.06 5.75 -11.51
C GLY A 90 31.38 5.83 -12.29
N HIS A 91 32.41 5.10 -11.87
CA HIS A 91 33.75 5.12 -12.50
C HIS A 91 34.24 3.73 -12.96
N ALA A 92 33.38 2.71 -12.92
CA ALA A 92 33.71 1.40 -13.43
C ALA A 92 33.99 1.50 -14.93
N HIS A 93 35.10 0.94 -15.41
CA HIS A 93 35.41 1.04 -16.84
C HIS A 93 34.36 0.25 -17.66
N PRO A 94 33.74 0.80 -18.73
CA PRO A 94 32.68 0.12 -19.49
C PRO A 94 33.00 -1.30 -19.97
N SER A 95 34.29 -1.63 -20.15
CA SER A 95 34.73 -2.97 -20.52
C SER A 95 34.44 -4.06 -19.47
N VAL A 96 34.15 -3.69 -18.21
CA VAL A 96 33.76 -4.68 -17.18
C VAL A 96 32.40 -5.30 -17.52
N PHE A 97 31.55 -4.55 -18.21
CA PHE A 97 30.26 -5.03 -18.66
C PHE A 97 30.43 -5.95 -19.88
N ASN A 98 30.39 -7.26 -19.66
CA ASN A 98 30.58 -8.23 -20.74
C ASN A 98 29.87 -9.57 -20.48
N PRO A 99 28.53 -9.62 -20.43
CA PRO A 99 27.82 -10.87 -20.23
C PRO A 99 28.03 -11.83 -21.40
N THR A 100 28.35 -13.09 -21.08
CA THR A 100 28.77 -14.09 -22.07
C THR A 100 27.62 -14.88 -22.69
N LYS A 101 26.46 -14.93 -22.03
CA LYS A 101 25.30 -15.76 -22.39
C LYS A 101 23.97 -15.02 -22.29
N LEU A 102 23.99 -13.68 -22.31
CA LEU A 102 22.78 -12.86 -22.12
C LEU A 102 21.64 -13.35 -23.03
N ASN A 103 20.47 -13.56 -22.43
CA ASN A 103 19.28 -13.99 -23.14
C ASN A 103 18.02 -13.38 -22.49
N ALA A 104 17.58 -12.23 -22.99
CA ALA A 104 16.38 -11.56 -22.50
C ALA A 104 15.10 -12.43 -22.65
N SER A 105 15.03 -13.30 -23.66
CA SER A 105 13.92 -14.25 -23.81
C SER A 105 13.87 -15.32 -22.70
N GLN A 106 14.99 -15.62 -22.03
CA GLN A 106 14.97 -16.44 -20.81
C GLN A 106 14.28 -15.66 -19.69
N TRP A 107 14.61 -14.39 -19.49
CA TRP A 107 14.03 -13.57 -18.42
C TRP A 107 12.51 -13.44 -18.58
N ILE A 108 12.05 -13.13 -19.79
CA ILE A 108 10.62 -13.01 -20.10
C ILE A 108 9.88 -14.34 -19.94
N ARG A 109 10.48 -15.46 -20.35
CA ARG A 109 9.89 -16.78 -20.16
C ARG A 109 9.75 -17.13 -18.68
N VAL A 110 10.78 -16.86 -17.87
CA VAL A 110 10.73 -17.06 -16.41
C VAL A 110 9.62 -16.22 -15.79
N ALA A 111 9.47 -14.95 -16.19
CA ALA A 111 8.38 -14.09 -15.74
C ALA A 111 7.00 -14.69 -16.07
N LYS A 112 6.79 -15.06 -17.35
CA LYS A 112 5.54 -15.61 -17.85
C LYS A 112 5.17 -16.94 -17.20
N ASP A 113 6.11 -17.88 -17.14
CA ASP A 113 5.90 -19.22 -16.57
C ASP A 113 5.61 -19.14 -15.06
N SER A 114 6.13 -18.09 -14.41
CA SER A 114 5.91 -17.81 -12.98
C SER A 114 4.72 -16.87 -12.71
N GLY A 115 3.91 -16.56 -13.73
CA GLY A 115 2.66 -15.80 -13.58
C GLY A 115 2.81 -14.29 -13.36
N PHE A 116 3.97 -13.70 -13.68
CA PHE A 116 4.18 -12.26 -13.69
C PHE A 116 3.77 -11.70 -15.05
N SER A 117 3.00 -10.61 -15.07
CA SER A 117 2.49 -10.00 -16.31
C SER A 117 3.32 -8.84 -16.82
N THR A 118 4.26 -8.35 -16.00
CA THR A 118 5.10 -7.18 -16.29
C THR A 118 6.52 -7.45 -15.81
N VAL A 119 7.51 -6.92 -16.53
CA VAL A 119 8.90 -6.85 -16.08
C VAL A 119 9.39 -5.41 -16.09
N ILE A 120 10.25 -5.02 -15.15
CA ILE A 120 10.90 -3.71 -15.08
C ILE A 120 12.41 -3.95 -15.17
N LEU A 121 13.12 -3.16 -16.00
CA LEU A 121 14.56 -3.22 -16.14
C LEU A 121 15.21 -1.95 -15.61
N THR A 122 16.30 -2.07 -14.84
CA THR A 122 17.22 -0.96 -14.55
C THR A 122 17.98 -0.55 -15.81
N ALA A 123 17.34 0.24 -16.68
CA ALA A 123 17.98 0.73 -17.90
C ALA A 123 19.22 1.58 -17.59
N LYS A 124 19.19 2.30 -16.46
CA LYS A 124 20.34 2.96 -15.84
C LYS A 124 20.16 2.97 -14.32
N HIS A 125 21.14 2.45 -13.59
CA HIS A 125 21.19 2.52 -12.13
C HIS A 125 21.97 3.75 -11.64
N HIS A 126 22.13 3.96 -10.32
CA HIS A 126 22.81 5.12 -9.74
C HIS A 126 24.24 5.34 -10.28
N ASP A 127 24.93 4.28 -10.68
CA ASP A 127 26.26 4.37 -11.28
C ASP A 127 26.26 5.04 -12.66
N GLY A 128 25.10 5.30 -13.27
CA GLY A 128 24.96 6.06 -14.51
C GLY A 128 25.21 5.26 -15.79
N PHE A 129 25.59 3.98 -15.71
CA PHE A 129 25.83 3.17 -16.90
C PHE A 129 24.52 2.81 -17.61
N CYS A 130 24.38 3.22 -18.87
CA CYS A 130 23.16 2.96 -19.65
C CYS A 130 23.22 1.61 -20.37
N LEU A 131 22.17 0.79 -20.22
CA LEU A 131 22.02 -0.53 -20.84
C LEU A 131 21.55 -0.50 -22.31
N TRP A 132 21.41 0.70 -22.86
CA TRP A 132 21.11 0.95 -24.27
C TRP A 132 22.15 1.95 -24.84
N PRO A 133 22.37 1.98 -26.16
CA PRO A 133 23.30 2.91 -26.79
C PRO A 133 22.70 4.33 -26.84
N SER A 134 22.67 5.03 -25.69
CA SER A 134 22.16 6.40 -25.59
C SER A 134 22.99 7.36 -26.45
N ASP A 135 22.33 8.33 -27.09
CA ASP A 135 23.00 9.39 -27.87
C ASP A 135 23.59 10.48 -26.98
N TYR A 136 23.22 10.52 -25.70
CA TYR A 136 23.55 11.61 -24.77
C TYR A 136 24.73 11.30 -23.85
N THR A 137 25.20 10.05 -23.79
CA THR A 137 26.39 9.67 -23.01
C THR A 137 27.18 8.53 -23.66
N ASP A 138 28.51 8.61 -23.55
CA ASP A 138 29.40 7.51 -23.93
C ASP A 138 29.46 6.42 -22.84
N TYR A 139 28.96 6.68 -21.63
CA TYR A 139 28.95 5.71 -20.53
C TYR A 139 27.75 4.76 -20.63
N SER A 140 27.79 3.94 -21.68
CA SER A 140 26.75 2.99 -22.00
C SER A 140 27.32 1.72 -22.63
N VAL A 141 26.46 0.76 -22.91
CA VAL A 141 26.80 -0.50 -23.62
C VAL A 141 27.58 -0.27 -24.92
N ARG A 142 27.44 0.91 -25.56
CA ARG A 142 28.20 1.26 -26.78
C ARG A 142 29.72 1.31 -26.57
N SER A 143 30.15 1.60 -25.35
CA SER A 143 31.56 1.67 -24.95
C SER A 143 32.06 0.38 -24.29
N SER A 144 31.19 -0.63 -24.17
CA SER A 144 31.53 -1.94 -23.61
C SER A 144 32.05 -2.91 -24.68
N ASN A 145 32.67 -4.01 -24.24
CA ASN A 145 33.09 -5.09 -25.15
C ASN A 145 31.92 -6.00 -25.54
N TRP A 146 30.79 -5.92 -24.85
CA TRP A 146 29.64 -6.76 -25.10
C TRP A 146 29.08 -6.50 -26.49
N LYS A 147 28.93 -7.57 -27.29
CA LYS A 147 28.52 -7.51 -28.71
C LYS A 147 29.33 -6.49 -29.53
N ASN A 148 30.61 -6.32 -29.20
CA ASN A 148 31.52 -5.33 -29.82
C ASN A 148 30.95 -3.89 -29.78
N GLY A 149 30.29 -3.51 -28.69
CA GLY A 149 29.68 -2.18 -28.52
C GLY A 149 28.37 -1.97 -29.29
N ASN A 150 27.80 -3.01 -29.91
CA ASN A 150 26.54 -2.93 -30.67
C ASN A 150 25.36 -3.56 -29.93
N GLY A 151 25.52 -3.86 -28.64
CA GLY A 151 24.46 -4.45 -27.83
C GLY A 151 23.44 -3.41 -27.37
N ASP A 152 22.20 -3.86 -27.19
CA ASP A 152 21.09 -3.06 -26.65
C ASP A 152 20.15 -3.99 -25.87
N ILE A 153 20.25 -3.95 -24.54
CA ILE A 153 19.47 -4.84 -23.67
C ILE A 153 18.00 -4.41 -23.65
N VAL A 154 17.74 -3.11 -23.72
CA VAL A 154 16.37 -2.58 -23.71
C VAL A 154 15.63 -3.03 -24.96
N ALA A 155 16.29 -3.00 -26.13
CA ALA A 155 15.72 -3.54 -27.38
C ALA A 155 15.47 -5.06 -27.30
N GLU A 156 16.44 -5.84 -26.81
CA GLU A 156 16.29 -7.31 -26.69
C GLU A 156 15.16 -7.69 -25.74
N LEU A 157 15.03 -6.99 -24.61
CA LEU A 157 13.98 -7.22 -23.63
C LEU A 157 12.61 -6.77 -24.15
N SER A 158 12.52 -5.60 -24.79
CA SER A 158 11.28 -5.09 -25.39
C SER A 158 10.72 -6.05 -26.45
N ALA A 159 11.58 -6.54 -27.35
CA ALA A 159 11.16 -7.50 -28.38
C ALA A 159 10.62 -8.80 -27.73
N ALA A 160 11.35 -9.35 -26.76
CA ALA A 160 10.94 -10.57 -26.08
C ALA A 160 9.64 -10.39 -25.27
N ALA A 161 9.47 -9.25 -24.60
CA ALA A 161 8.29 -8.92 -23.81
C ALA A 161 7.05 -8.82 -24.71
N LYS A 162 7.18 -8.08 -25.82
CA LYS A 162 6.12 -7.94 -26.84
C LYS A 162 5.68 -9.28 -27.42
N ASP A 163 6.63 -10.13 -27.81
CA ASP A 163 6.34 -11.45 -28.39
C ASP A 163 5.63 -12.38 -27.37
N ALA A 164 5.92 -12.22 -26.09
CA ALA A 164 5.33 -13.03 -25.02
C ALA A 164 4.00 -12.48 -24.48
N GLY A 165 3.63 -11.24 -24.81
CA GLY A 165 2.48 -10.52 -24.24
C GLY A 165 2.70 -10.07 -22.79
N ILE A 166 3.95 -9.72 -22.44
CA ILE A 166 4.37 -9.25 -21.11
C ILE A 166 4.60 -7.74 -21.19
N GLY A 167 4.10 -6.98 -20.22
CA GLY A 167 4.35 -5.54 -20.11
C GLY A 167 5.81 -5.24 -19.81
N LEU A 168 6.34 -4.16 -20.39
CA LEU A 168 7.69 -3.68 -20.16
C LEU A 168 7.65 -2.37 -19.36
N GLY A 169 8.39 -2.33 -18.26
CA GLY A 169 8.69 -1.14 -17.51
C GLY A 169 10.16 -0.78 -17.53
N ILE A 170 10.46 0.49 -17.27
CA ILE A 170 11.81 1.04 -17.29
C ILE A 170 12.09 1.78 -15.99
N TYR A 171 13.20 1.41 -15.35
CA TYR A 171 13.81 2.19 -14.29
C TYR A 171 14.95 3.04 -14.88
N LEU A 172 14.89 4.34 -14.60
CA LEU A 172 15.92 5.31 -14.96
C LEU A 172 16.27 6.11 -13.70
N SER A 173 17.40 5.79 -13.07
CA SER A 173 17.76 6.41 -11.80
C SER A 173 17.83 7.94 -11.89
N PRO A 174 17.10 8.69 -11.03
CA PRO A 174 17.26 10.14 -10.92
C PRO A 174 18.64 10.53 -10.42
N TRP A 175 19.17 9.84 -9.41
CA TRP A 175 20.54 10.05 -8.94
C TRP A 175 21.55 9.43 -9.91
N ASP A 176 22.52 10.21 -10.35
CA ASP A 176 23.57 9.78 -11.28
C ASP A 176 24.96 10.14 -10.74
N ARG A 177 25.80 9.12 -10.57
CA ARG A 177 27.16 9.23 -10.04
C ARG A 177 28.22 9.38 -11.14
N HIS A 178 27.84 9.25 -12.40
CA HIS A 178 28.75 9.38 -13.53
C HIS A 178 28.62 10.75 -14.21
N GLU A 179 27.40 11.19 -14.47
CA GLU A 179 27.15 12.33 -15.33
C GLU A 179 27.68 13.64 -14.73
N THR A 180 28.53 14.31 -15.50
CA THR A 180 29.24 15.52 -15.05
C THR A 180 28.32 16.68 -14.75
N CYS A 181 27.18 16.78 -15.45
CA CYS A 181 26.18 17.80 -15.21
C CYS A 181 25.26 17.50 -14.02
N TYR A 182 25.36 16.34 -13.37
CA TYR A 182 24.63 16.08 -12.12
C TYR A 182 25.00 17.12 -11.05
N GLY A 183 23.96 17.74 -10.46
CA GLY A 183 24.05 18.91 -9.58
C GLY A 183 23.82 20.27 -10.27
N ASP A 184 23.79 20.31 -11.61
CA ASP A 184 23.29 21.47 -12.37
C ASP A 184 21.82 21.21 -12.73
N THR A 185 20.91 21.91 -12.02
CA THR A 185 19.47 21.68 -12.12
C THR A 185 18.98 21.69 -13.56
N LEU A 186 19.29 22.73 -14.35
CA LEU A 186 18.74 22.81 -15.71
C LEU A 186 19.34 21.74 -16.61
N ARG A 187 20.67 21.64 -16.64
CA ARG A 187 21.37 20.78 -17.60
C ARG A 187 21.11 19.29 -17.34
N TYR A 188 21.07 18.87 -16.09
CA TYR A 188 20.80 17.47 -15.77
C TYR A 188 19.34 17.10 -16.03
N ASN A 189 18.39 17.99 -15.77
CA ASN A 189 16.99 17.73 -16.13
C ASN A 189 16.78 17.64 -17.66
N GLU A 190 17.47 18.47 -18.45
CA GLU A 190 17.47 18.36 -19.92
C GLU A 190 18.09 17.02 -20.38
N PHE A 191 19.22 16.62 -19.80
CA PHE A 191 19.88 15.34 -20.07
C PHE A 191 18.96 14.14 -19.71
N TYR A 192 18.36 14.17 -18.53
CA TYR A 192 17.49 13.11 -18.03
C TYR A 192 16.25 12.95 -18.94
N LEU A 193 15.59 14.06 -19.31
CA LEU A 193 14.42 14.01 -20.18
C LEU A 193 14.76 13.58 -21.61
N ALA A 194 15.97 13.91 -22.07
CA ALA A 194 16.47 13.42 -23.35
C ALA A 194 16.61 11.89 -23.35
N GLN A 195 17.24 11.31 -22.32
CA GLN A 195 17.34 9.85 -22.14
C GLN A 195 15.97 9.18 -21.95
N MET A 196 15.10 9.78 -21.15
CA MET A 196 13.72 9.29 -20.98
C MET A 196 12.98 9.28 -22.32
N THR A 197 13.15 10.32 -23.15
CA THR A 197 12.55 10.36 -24.50
C THR A 197 13.07 9.22 -25.38
N GLU A 198 14.36 8.88 -25.33
CA GLU A 198 14.89 7.71 -26.06
C GLU A 198 14.17 6.43 -25.62
N LEU A 199 14.08 6.19 -24.31
CA LEU A 199 13.49 5.00 -23.73
C LEU A 199 12.00 4.87 -24.06
N LEU A 200 11.26 5.98 -23.99
CA LEU A 200 9.81 5.99 -24.20
C LEU A 200 9.40 6.07 -25.69
N THR A 201 10.32 6.28 -26.64
CA THR A 201 9.96 6.39 -28.06
C THR A 201 10.60 5.33 -28.96
N ARG A 202 11.70 4.69 -28.53
CA ARG A 202 12.45 3.72 -29.35
C ARG A 202 12.02 2.26 -29.12
N TYR A 203 11.46 1.93 -27.96
CA TYR A 203 11.27 0.54 -27.51
C TYR A 203 9.81 0.09 -27.41
N GLY A 204 8.90 0.75 -28.12
CA GLY A 204 7.48 0.36 -28.19
C GLY A 204 6.66 0.88 -27.01
N GLU A 205 5.71 0.07 -26.55
CA GLU A 205 4.83 0.41 -25.43
C GLU A 205 5.54 0.14 -24.10
N ILE A 206 5.54 1.15 -23.23
CA ILE A 206 6.11 1.07 -21.88
C ILE A 206 4.94 1.22 -20.89
N THR A 207 4.75 0.22 -20.03
CA THR A 207 3.61 0.15 -19.10
C THR A 207 3.94 0.73 -17.72
N ASP A 208 5.22 0.76 -17.34
CA ASP A 208 5.66 1.21 -16.02
C ASP A 208 6.94 2.06 -16.15
N VAL A 209 7.00 3.19 -15.45
CA VAL A 209 8.22 3.99 -15.29
C VAL A 209 8.53 4.10 -13.81
N PHE A 210 9.72 3.67 -13.42
CA PHE A 210 10.14 3.64 -12.02
C PHE A 210 11.15 4.76 -11.75
N LEU A 211 10.74 5.72 -10.92
CA LEU A 211 11.54 6.86 -10.49
C LEU A 211 11.88 6.71 -9.01
N ASP A 212 13.14 6.41 -8.74
CA ASP A 212 13.68 6.19 -7.39
C ASP A 212 13.86 7.50 -6.59
N GLY A 213 13.74 7.43 -5.27
CA GLY A 213 14.08 8.50 -4.34
C GLY A 213 15.44 8.36 -3.66
N ALA A 214 16.12 7.23 -3.80
CA ALA A 214 17.39 6.95 -3.13
C ALA A 214 18.52 7.90 -3.56
N LYS A 215 19.24 8.43 -2.56
CA LYS A 215 20.40 9.30 -2.72
C LYS A 215 21.37 9.14 -1.54
N GLY A 216 22.68 9.07 -1.81
CA GLY A 216 23.70 8.96 -0.76
C GLY A 216 23.83 10.22 0.12
N GLU A 217 24.23 10.03 1.39
CA GLU A 217 24.23 11.07 2.46
C GLU A 217 25.23 12.24 2.27
N GLU A 218 26.08 12.20 1.24
CA GLU A 218 27.08 13.26 0.97
C GLU A 218 27.18 13.62 -0.54
N GLU A 219 26.11 13.34 -1.28
CA GLU A 219 26.06 13.54 -2.73
C GLU A 219 25.58 14.94 -3.10
N LYS A 220 25.97 15.41 -4.30
CA LYS A 220 25.62 16.75 -4.80
C LYS A 220 24.12 17.02 -4.65
N ASP A 221 23.77 18.20 -4.17
CA ASP A 221 22.39 18.69 -4.20
C ASP A 221 21.88 18.75 -5.63
N MET A 222 20.66 18.27 -5.84
CA MET A 222 20.05 18.14 -7.15
C MET A 222 18.55 18.37 -7.00
N GLU A 223 17.99 19.29 -7.78
CA GLU A 223 16.56 19.54 -7.85
C GLU A 223 15.98 18.86 -9.09
N TYR A 224 15.07 17.90 -8.90
CA TYR A 224 14.41 17.20 -9.99
C TYR A 224 13.10 17.89 -10.37
N LEU A 225 12.93 18.19 -11.66
CA LEU A 225 11.71 18.80 -12.18
C LEU A 225 10.64 17.73 -12.43
N PHE A 226 10.26 16.97 -11.39
CA PHE A 226 9.36 15.82 -11.48
C PHE A 226 8.03 16.15 -12.17
N ALA A 227 7.48 17.36 -11.96
CA ALA A 227 6.27 17.78 -12.65
C ALA A 227 6.43 17.79 -14.20
N SER A 228 7.58 18.27 -14.69
CA SER A 228 7.93 18.23 -16.11
C SER A 228 8.18 16.81 -16.59
N TRP A 229 8.86 15.98 -15.77
CA TRP A 229 9.16 14.59 -16.11
C TRP A 229 7.87 13.79 -16.27
N ASN A 230 6.99 13.84 -15.27
CA ASN A 230 5.70 13.15 -15.28
C ASN A 230 4.84 13.59 -16.46
N SER A 231 4.83 14.89 -16.77
CA SER A 231 4.08 15.43 -17.92
C SER A 231 4.60 14.88 -19.25
N LEU A 232 5.92 14.81 -19.43
CA LEU A 232 6.51 14.25 -20.65
C LEU A 232 6.28 12.75 -20.75
N ILE A 233 6.45 12.01 -19.64
CA ILE A 233 6.23 10.56 -19.60
C ILE A 233 4.80 10.24 -20.05
N HIS A 234 3.79 10.88 -19.48
CA HIS A 234 2.40 10.68 -19.90
C HIS A 234 2.09 11.18 -21.31
N GLN A 235 2.81 12.18 -21.81
CA GLN A 235 2.65 12.63 -23.19
C GLN A 235 3.15 11.56 -24.19
N LEU A 236 4.29 10.93 -23.90
CA LEU A 236 4.91 9.94 -24.77
C LEU A 236 4.29 8.55 -24.60
N GLN A 237 3.95 8.18 -23.37
CA GLN A 237 3.39 6.89 -22.98
C GLN A 237 2.18 7.13 -22.07
N PRO A 238 1.03 7.53 -22.64
CA PRO A 238 -0.16 7.85 -21.85
C PRO A 238 -0.69 6.67 -21.05
N GLY A 239 -0.32 5.44 -21.42
CA GLY A 239 -0.67 4.22 -20.70
C GLY A 239 0.29 3.77 -19.60
N ALA A 240 1.40 4.49 -19.39
CA ALA A 240 2.38 4.15 -18.37
C ALA A 240 1.93 4.57 -16.97
N SER A 241 2.14 3.69 -16.00
CA SER A 241 2.08 4.02 -14.57
C SER A 241 3.44 4.51 -14.09
N ILE A 242 3.48 5.66 -13.44
CA ILE A 242 4.71 6.23 -12.86
C ILE A 242 4.77 5.89 -11.37
N PHE A 243 5.80 5.12 -11.01
CA PHE A 243 6.18 4.87 -9.64
C PHE A 243 7.14 5.95 -9.13
N SER A 244 6.91 6.38 -7.90
CA SER A 244 7.94 6.97 -7.02
C SER A 244 7.61 6.64 -5.56
N ASP A 245 8.41 7.16 -4.62
CA ASP A 245 8.11 7.07 -3.19
C ASP A 245 6.68 7.52 -2.84
N VAL A 246 6.14 8.55 -3.52
CA VAL A 246 4.86 9.19 -3.17
C VAL A 246 3.86 9.27 -4.32
N GLY A 247 4.23 8.79 -5.52
CA GLY A 247 3.43 8.88 -6.75
C GLY A 247 4.10 9.68 -7.88
N PRO A 248 3.43 9.87 -9.02
CA PRO A 248 2.04 10.33 -9.02
C PRO A 248 1.01 9.22 -9.17
N ASP A 249 1.35 8.07 -9.75
CA ASP A 249 0.38 7.02 -10.06
C ASP A 249 0.41 5.86 -9.08
N THR A 250 1.60 5.46 -8.63
CA THR A 250 1.81 4.39 -7.65
C THR A 250 2.88 4.81 -6.66
N ARG A 251 2.74 4.39 -5.40
CA ARG A 251 3.66 4.78 -4.31
C ARG A 251 4.44 3.59 -3.75
N TRP A 252 5.57 3.90 -3.13
CA TRP A 252 6.36 2.95 -2.36
C TRP A 252 5.63 2.53 -1.08
N VAL A 253 5.78 1.28 -0.66
CA VAL A 253 5.17 0.76 0.57
C VAL A 253 5.83 1.32 1.84
N GLY A 254 7.06 1.81 1.76
CA GLY A 254 7.83 2.28 2.92
C GLY A 254 8.77 1.22 3.52
N ASP A 255 8.98 0.11 2.82
CA ASP A 255 9.97 -0.92 3.16
C ASP A 255 10.38 -1.70 1.90
N GLU A 256 11.57 -2.30 1.93
CA GLU A 256 12.07 -3.18 0.85
C GLU A 256 11.95 -4.67 1.21
N TYR A 257 11.20 -5.02 2.27
CA TYR A 257 10.86 -6.40 2.62
C TYR A 257 9.58 -6.88 1.93
N GLY A 258 8.92 -5.99 1.18
CA GLY A 258 7.68 -6.25 0.46
C GLY A 258 6.46 -6.41 1.39
N VAL A 259 6.41 -5.68 2.51
CA VAL A 259 5.39 -5.88 3.55
C VAL A 259 4.51 -4.65 3.77
N ALA A 260 3.34 -4.64 3.15
CA ALA A 260 2.33 -3.61 3.43
C ALA A 260 1.74 -3.71 4.84
N GLY A 261 1.24 -2.59 5.34
CA GLY A 261 0.45 -2.49 6.56
C GLY A 261 -0.77 -3.42 6.53
N PHE A 262 -1.26 -3.83 7.71
CA PHE A 262 -2.46 -4.67 7.78
C PHE A 262 -3.68 -3.95 7.17
N THR A 263 -3.75 -2.64 7.33
CA THR A 263 -4.65 -1.74 6.60
C THR A 263 -3.87 -1.16 5.42
N CYS A 264 -4.49 -1.09 4.24
CA CYS A 264 -3.88 -0.52 3.05
C CYS A 264 -4.94 0.11 2.13
N TRP A 265 -5.02 1.44 2.19
CA TRP A 265 -5.81 2.28 1.31
C TRP A 265 -5.04 2.59 0.03
N SER A 266 -5.70 2.42 -1.12
CA SER A 266 -5.23 3.01 -2.38
C SER A 266 -5.46 4.52 -2.39
N LEU A 267 -6.31 5.04 -1.51
CA LEU A 267 -6.47 6.47 -1.30
C LEU A 267 -5.26 7.06 -0.58
N TYR A 268 -4.84 8.23 -1.03
CA TYR A 268 -3.64 8.89 -0.55
C TYR A 268 -3.76 10.40 -0.68
N ASN A 269 -3.07 11.15 0.18
CA ASN A 269 -2.86 12.58 -0.01
C ASN A 269 -1.36 12.84 -0.17
N LYS A 270 -0.94 13.10 -1.41
CA LYS A 270 0.46 13.40 -1.71
C LYS A 270 0.88 14.84 -1.35
N THR A 271 -0.06 15.69 -0.94
CA THR A 271 0.23 17.10 -0.66
C THR A 271 1.16 17.23 0.54
N GLY A 272 2.35 17.79 0.33
CA GLY A 272 3.34 18.01 1.39
C GLY A 272 4.32 16.86 1.59
N PHE A 273 4.30 15.84 0.73
CA PHE A 273 5.35 14.83 0.65
C PHE A 273 6.19 15.02 -0.61
N GLU A 274 7.49 14.74 -0.50
CA GLU A 274 8.43 14.81 -1.60
C GLU A 274 9.10 13.43 -1.82
N ILE A 275 9.57 13.19 -3.04
CA ILE A 275 10.31 11.97 -3.37
C ILE A 275 11.60 11.93 -2.54
N GLY A 276 11.85 10.81 -1.85
CA GLY A 276 12.96 10.65 -0.90
C GLY A 276 12.70 11.13 0.53
N ASP A 277 11.54 11.76 0.83
CA ASP A 277 11.15 12.15 2.19
C ASP A 277 9.70 11.73 2.49
N VAL A 278 9.56 10.54 3.08
CA VAL A 278 8.25 9.90 3.28
C VAL A 278 8.00 9.49 4.74
N ASP A 279 6.75 9.58 5.15
CA ASP A 279 6.27 8.90 6.35
C ASP A 279 5.99 7.44 6.01
N LEU A 280 6.85 6.54 6.50
CA LEU A 280 6.81 5.11 6.20
C LEU A 280 5.47 4.46 6.58
N GLN A 281 4.87 4.86 7.71
CA GLN A 281 3.60 4.29 8.13
C GLN A 281 2.46 4.80 7.24
N TYR A 282 2.44 6.11 6.95
CA TYR A 282 1.44 6.71 6.08
C TYR A 282 1.51 6.16 4.65
N ASN A 283 2.71 5.95 4.10
CA ASN A 283 2.92 5.31 2.81
C ASN A 283 2.32 3.90 2.78
N SER A 284 2.60 3.11 3.82
CA SER A 284 2.15 1.72 3.91
C SER A 284 0.63 1.59 4.07
N GLU A 285 0.02 2.42 4.92
CA GLU A 285 -1.40 2.33 5.28
C GLU A 285 -2.32 3.14 4.36
N GLY A 286 -1.85 4.26 3.83
CA GLY A 286 -2.63 5.23 3.07
C GLY A 286 -3.66 6.00 3.91
N ASP A 287 -4.56 6.70 3.24
CA ASP A 287 -5.48 7.64 3.87
C ASP A 287 -6.94 7.42 3.42
N PRO A 288 -7.87 7.05 4.30
CA PRO A 288 -9.28 6.86 3.92
C PRO A 288 -9.97 8.13 3.39
N PHE A 289 -9.39 9.30 3.61
CA PHE A 289 -9.85 10.61 3.15
C PHE A 289 -8.94 11.22 2.06
N GLY A 290 -7.94 10.48 1.60
CA GLY A 290 -7.02 10.91 0.55
C GLY A 290 -7.76 11.29 -0.75
N PRO A 291 -7.45 12.44 -1.37
CA PRO A 291 -8.11 12.89 -2.59
C PRO A 291 -7.60 12.17 -3.85
N ASP A 292 -6.45 11.50 -3.79
CA ASP A 292 -5.81 10.82 -4.91
C ASP A 292 -5.96 9.30 -4.80
N TRP A 293 -6.04 8.62 -5.94
CA TRP A 293 -5.88 7.16 -6.00
C TRP A 293 -4.42 6.87 -6.34
N ILE A 294 -3.61 6.36 -5.42
CA ILE A 294 -2.18 6.08 -5.61
C ILE A 294 -1.88 4.73 -4.95
N PRO A 295 -2.15 3.58 -5.58
CA PRO A 295 -1.98 2.27 -4.97
C PRO A 295 -0.50 1.95 -4.67
N VAL A 296 -0.31 0.94 -3.82
CA VAL A 296 0.99 0.62 -3.22
C VAL A 296 1.73 -0.45 -4.02
N THR A 297 3.01 -0.20 -4.25
CA THR A 297 3.98 -1.18 -4.75
C THR A 297 4.81 -1.69 -3.57
N CYS A 298 4.80 -3.00 -3.37
CA CYS A 298 5.67 -3.70 -2.43
C CYS A 298 6.84 -4.30 -3.20
N ASP A 299 7.97 -3.61 -3.17
CA ASP A 299 9.21 -4.03 -3.80
C ASP A 299 10.11 -4.79 -2.82
N VAL A 300 10.75 -5.84 -3.32
CA VAL A 300 11.63 -6.71 -2.53
C VAL A 300 12.50 -7.54 -3.47
N SER A 301 13.74 -7.82 -3.07
CA SER A 301 14.60 -8.74 -3.80
C SER A 301 14.42 -10.18 -3.35
N ILE A 302 14.49 -11.12 -4.31
CA ILE A 302 14.53 -12.56 -4.04
C ILE A 302 15.82 -12.96 -3.29
N ARG A 303 16.85 -12.11 -3.36
CA ARG A 303 18.16 -12.24 -2.69
C ARG A 303 18.34 -11.11 -1.66
N PRO A 304 19.35 -11.18 -0.78
CA PRO A 304 19.66 -10.06 0.12
C PRO A 304 19.96 -8.75 -0.60
N GLY A 305 20.72 -8.79 -1.70
CA GLY A 305 21.00 -7.63 -2.56
C GLY A 305 20.03 -7.48 -3.72
N TRP A 306 19.99 -6.28 -4.31
CA TRP A 306 19.29 -6.00 -5.55
C TRP A 306 20.06 -6.53 -6.75
N PHE A 307 21.38 -6.37 -6.81
CA PHE A 307 22.21 -6.95 -7.86
C PHE A 307 22.58 -8.40 -7.52
N TRP A 308 22.98 -9.15 -8.54
CA TRP A 308 23.39 -10.54 -8.33
C TRP A 308 24.79 -10.61 -7.71
N HIS A 309 24.88 -11.27 -6.57
CA HIS A 309 26.12 -11.61 -5.89
C HIS A 309 26.32 -13.12 -5.84
N ALA A 310 27.52 -13.59 -6.18
CA ALA A 310 27.84 -15.03 -6.18
C ALA A 310 27.80 -15.66 -4.78
N SER A 311 27.99 -14.84 -3.74
CA SER A 311 27.97 -15.25 -2.33
C SER A 311 26.56 -15.39 -1.76
N GLU A 312 25.55 -14.87 -2.45
CA GLU A 312 24.17 -14.84 -1.99
C GLU A 312 23.38 -16.05 -2.46
N VAL A 313 22.32 -16.37 -1.72
CA VAL A 313 21.35 -17.40 -2.04
C VAL A 313 19.94 -16.79 -2.06
N PRO A 314 19.04 -17.25 -2.94
CA PRO A 314 17.68 -16.77 -2.95
C PRO A 314 16.95 -17.22 -1.67
N MET A 315 15.94 -16.44 -1.28
CA MET A 315 15.00 -16.83 -0.24
C MET A 315 14.18 -18.06 -0.65
N SER A 316 13.52 -18.70 0.31
CA SER A 316 12.67 -19.85 0.01
C SER A 316 11.33 -19.46 -0.63
N ALA A 317 10.73 -20.37 -1.41
CA ALA A 317 9.40 -20.18 -1.96
C ALA A 317 8.31 -19.96 -0.88
N ARG A 318 8.52 -20.50 0.33
CA ARG A 318 7.65 -20.27 1.48
C ARG A 318 7.75 -18.83 2.00
N SER A 319 8.96 -18.27 2.06
CA SER A 319 9.17 -16.87 2.40
C SER A 319 8.50 -15.95 1.39
N LEU A 320 8.62 -16.25 0.08
CA LEU A 320 7.89 -15.53 -0.96
C LEU A 320 6.36 -15.64 -0.82
N LEU A 321 5.85 -16.81 -0.42
CA LEU A 321 4.42 -16.97 -0.14
C LEU A 321 3.96 -16.09 1.04
N GLU A 322 4.76 -15.98 2.10
CA GLU A 322 4.47 -15.08 3.22
C GLU A 322 4.47 -13.61 2.78
N ILE A 323 5.42 -13.20 1.94
CA ILE A 323 5.45 -11.86 1.33
C ILE A 323 4.21 -11.65 0.46
N TYR A 324 3.80 -12.64 -0.35
CA TYR A 324 2.60 -12.56 -1.18
C TYR A 324 1.33 -12.30 -0.35
N TYR A 325 1.16 -12.96 0.80
CA TYR A 325 0.06 -12.66 1.72
C TYR A 325 0.15 -11.26 2.35
N LYS A 326 1.36 -10.71 2.48
CA LYS A 326 1.63 -9.39 3.09
C LYS A 326 1.71 -8.24 2.07
N SER A 327 1.65 -8.53 0.77
CA SER A 327 1.65 -7.56 -0.33
C SER A 327 0.36 -7.67 -1.13
N VAL A 328 0.29 -8.62 -2.08
CA VAL A 328 -0.89 -8.92 -2.90
C VAL A 328 -2.11 -9.23 -2.05
N GLY A 329 -1.91 -9.96 -0.95
CA GLY A 329 -2.94 -10.25 0.03
C GLY A 329 -3.44 -9.03 0.82
N ARG A 330 -2.87 -7.84 0.60
CA ARG A 330 -3.18 -6.59 1.29
C ARG A 330 -3.35 -5.43 0.31
N ASN A 331 -3.94 -5.68 -0.86
CA ASN A 331 -4.28 -4.63 -1.85
C ASN A 331 -3.07 -3.95 -2.51
N CYS A 332 -1.91 -4.61 -2.56
CA CYS A 332 -0.68 -4.07 -3.16
C CYS A 332 -0.26 -4.87 -4.39
N LYS A 333 0.60 -4.29 -5.23
CA LYS A 333 1.34 -5.04 -6.27
C LYS A 333 2.66 -5.51 -5.70
N LEU A 334 3.01 -6.78 -5.91
CA LEU A 334 4.34 -7.31 -5.58
C LEU A 334 5.29 -7.06 -6.74
N LEU A 335 6.34 -6.26 -6.52
CA LEU A 335 7.45 -6.08 -7.43
C LEU A 335 8.65 -6.88 -6.93
N LEU A 336 8.84 -8.09 -7.47
CA LEU A 336 9.90 -9.00 -7.03
C LEU A 336 11.16 -8.83 -7.88
N ASN A 337 12.25 -8.36 -7.28
CA ASN A 337 13.54 -8.31 -7.96
C ASN A 337 14.19 -9.70 -8.07
N VAL A 338 14.65 -10.04 -9.27
CA VAL A 338 15.32 -11.31 -9.60
C VAL A 338 16.53 -11.00 -10.48
N PRO A 339 17.72 -10.77 -9.90
CA PRO A 339 18.82 -10.21 -10.67
C PRO A 339 19.49 -11.24 -11.57
N PRO A 340 19.68 -10.96 -12.87
CA PRO A 340 20.51 -11.77 -13.74
C PRO A 340 21.96 -11.81 -13.23
N ASN A 341 22.59 -13.00 -13.32
CA ASN A 341 23.99 -13.20 -12.94
C ASN A 341 24.97 -12.63 -13.97
N SER A 342 26.27 -12.73 -13.68
CA SER A 342 27.35 -12.21 -14.54
C SER A 342 27.43 -12.86 -15.94
N SER A 343 26.77 -14.00 -16.16
CA SER A 343 26.63 -14.55 -17.53
C SER A 343 25.51 -13.88 -18.34
N GLY A 344 24.62 -13.11 -17.69
CA GLY A 344 23.45 -12.47 -18.28
C GLY A 344 22.17 -13.34 -18.24
N LEU A 345 22.10 -14.31 -17.33
CA LEU A 345 20.96 -15.23 -17.17
C LEU A 345 20.42 -15.14 -15.75
N ILE A 346 19.13 -15.37 -15.57
CA ILE A 346 18.58 -15.69 -14.23
C ILE A 346 19.16 -17.04 -13.82
N SER A 347 19.64 -17.12 -12.57
CA SER A 347 20.30 -18.33 -12.04
C SER A 347 19.29 -19.47 -11.85
N ASP A 348 19.75 -20.71 -12.01
CA ASP A 348 18.87 -21.89 -11.93
C ASP A 348 18.21 -22.01 -10.53
N GLU A 349 18.90 -21.60 -9.47
CA GLU A 349 18.38 -21.57 -8.11
C GLU A 349 17.21 -20.57 -7.96
N ASP A 350 17.31 -19.41 -8.61
CA ASP A 350 16.25 -18.38 -8.57
C ASP A 350 15.03 -18.86 -9.37
N ILE A 351 15.26 -19.50 -10.52
CA ILE A 351 14.20 -20.13 -11.34
C ILE A 351 13.49 -21.21 -10.53
N GLN A 352 14.23 -22.06 -9.81
CA GLN A 352 13.66 -23.12 -8.98
C GLN A 352 12.74 -22.53 -7.90
N VAL A 353 13.18 -21.49 -7.19
CA VAL A 353 12.36 -20.82 -6.16
C VAL A 353 11.08 -20.25 -6.75
N LEU A 354 11.14 -19.63 -7.93
CA LEU A 354 9.96 -19.09 -8.62
C LEU A 354 8.99 -20.19 -9.09
N GLN A 355 9.51 -21.33 -9.53
CA GLN A 355 8.70 -22.50 -9.89
C GLN A 355 7.97 -23.07 -8.67
N GLU A 356 8.70 -23.29 -7.57
CA GLU A 356 8.13 -23.74 -6.30
C GLU A 356 7.09 -22.74 -5.77
N PHE A 357 7.36 -21.44 -5.82
CA PHE A 357 6.40 -20.41 -5.42
C PHE A 357 5.13 -20.43 -6.28
N THR A 358 5.28 -20.64 -7.59
CA THR A 358 4.15 -20.79 -8.51
C THR A 358 3.33 -22.03 -8.20
N GLU A 359 3.98 -23.16 -7.88
CA GLU A 359 3.32 -24.39 -7.45
C GLU A 359 2.55 -24.21 -6.15
N LEU A 360 3.15 -23.55 -5.15
CA LEU A 360 2.49 -23.23 -3.89
C LEU A 360 1.20 -22.44 -4.13
N ARG A 361 1.28 -21.30 -4.84
CA ARG A 361 0.10 -20.48 -5.16
C ARG A 361 -0.94 -21.27 -5.94
N ARG A 362 -0.53 -22.06 -6.94
CA ARG A 362 -1.45 -22.89 -7.72
C ARG A 362 -2.16 -23.93 -6.85
N SER A 363 -1.45 -24.58 -5.93
CA SER A 363 -2.05 -25.58 -5.04
C SER A 363 -3.09 -24.98 -4.10
N ILE A 364 -2.86 -23.73 -3.64
CA ILE A 364 -3.74 -23.04 -2.70
C ILE A 364 -4.97 -22.46 -3.42
N PHE A 365 -4.75 -21.75 -4.53
CA PHE A 365 -5.76 -20.87 -5.13
C PHE A 365 -6.47 -21.45 -6.36
N SER A 366 -6.07 -22.62 -6.88
CA SER A 366 -6.71 -23.19 -8.09
C SER A 366 -8.12 -23.72 -7.88
N HIS A 367 -8.51 -24.01 -6.63
CA HIS A 367 -9.82 -24.55 -6.31
C HIS A 367 -10.49 -23.74 -5.20
N ASN A 368 -11.35 -22.81 -5.59
CA ASN A 368 -12.23 -22.11 -4.65
C ASN A 368 -13.26 -23.09 -4.08
N LEU A 369 -13.15 -23.40 -2.79
CA LEU A 369 -14.04 -24.31 -2.07
C LEU A 369 -15.47 -23.76 -1.95
N ALA A 370 -15.67 -22.46 -2.16
CA ALA A 370 -16.98 -21.83 -2.22
C ALA A 370 -17.59 -21.81 -3.63
N LYS A 371 -16.94 -22.38 -4.67
CA LYS A 371 -17.39 -22.29 -6.06
C LYS A 371 -18.84 -22.76 -6.29
N ASN A 372 -19.27 -23.80 -5.57
CA ASN A 372 -20.62 -24.36 -5.66
C ASN A 372 -21.50 -23.98 -4.45
N ALA A 373 -21.06 -23.00 -3.65
CA ALA A 373 -21.79 -22.60 -2.46
C ALA A 373 -23.11 -21.90 -2.83
N VAL A 374 -24.11 -22.09 -1.97
CA VAL A 374 -25.34 -21.29 -2.02
C VAL A 374 -25.10 -20.02 -1.21
N ILE A 375 -25.18 -18.88 -1.88
CA ILE A 375 -24.96 -17.56 -1.27
C ILE A 375 -26.29 -16.84 -1.11
N ASN A 376 -26.52 -16.29 0.08
CA ASN A 376 -27.63 -15.36 0.34
C ASN A 376 -27.09 -14.06 0.96
N ALA A 377 -27.86 -12.99 0.93
CA ALA A 377 -27.46 -11.70 1.51
C ALA A 377 -28.53 -11.14 2.45
N SER A 378 -28.12 -10.24 3.36
CA SER A 378 -29.07 -9.46 4.18
C SER A 378 -29.99 -8.59 3.33
N SER A 379 -29.49 -8.09 2.19
CA SER A 379 -30.28 -7.37 1.18
C SER A 379 -29.63 -7.49 -0.21
N ILE A 380 -30.42 -7.23 -1.25
CA ILE A 380 -29.98 -7.29 -2.65
C ILE A 380 -30.54 -6.07 -3.34
N ARG A 381 -29.68 -5.27 -3.96
CA ARG A 381 -30.09 -4.11 -4.74
C ARG A 381 -30.99 -4.51 -5.90
N GLY A 382 -32.20 -3.94 -5.97
CA GLY A 382 -33.22 -4.30 -6.95
C GLY A 382 -34.11 -5.46 -6.49
N GLY A 383 -33.89 -5.99 -5.29
CA GLY A 383 -34.60 -7.14 -4.74
C GLY A 383 -34.16 -8.48 -5.33
N ILE A 384 -34.76 -9.57 -4.81
CA ILE A 384 -34.37 -10.96 -5.13
C ILE A 384 -34.56 -11.32 -6.62
N GLN A 385 -35.45 -10.60 -7.31
CA GLN A 385 -35.72 -10.82 -8.74
C GLN A 385 -34.67 -10.15 -9.65
N ASP A 386 -33.89 -9.19 -9.15
CA ASP A 386 -32.82 -8.56 -9.91
C ASP A 386 -31.53 -9.36 -9.74
N THR A 387 -31.07 -9.94 -10.86
CA THR A 387 -29.87 -10.78 -10.88
C THR A 387 -28.58 -9.97 -11.04
N HIS A 388 -28.67 -8.68 -11.37
CA HIS A 388 -27.50 -7.85 -11.66
C HIS A 388 -26.59 -7.67 -10.43
N PHE A 389 -27.17 -7.53 -9.23
CA PHE A 389 -26.44 -7.39 -7.97
C PHE A 389 -26.58 -8.60 -7.05
N SER A 390 -26.87 -9.75 -7.65
CA SER A 390 -27.08 -11.01 -6.94
C SER A 390 -25.88 -11.35 -6.05
N PRO A 391 -26.10 -11.91 -4.84
CA PRO A 391 -25.02 -12.41 -4.01
C PRO A 391 -24.18 -13.50 -4.70
N PHE A 392 -24.74 -14.23 -5.67
CA PHE A 392 -23.99 -15.23 -6.44
C PHE A 392 -22.88 -14.63 -7.32
N ASN A 393 -22.91 -13.32 -7.57
CA ASN A 393 -21.87 -12.68 -8.36
C ASN A 393 -20.50 -12.72 -7.69
N VAL A 394 -20.43 -12.83 -6.35
CA VAL A 394 -19.16 -12.94 -5.62
C VAL A 394 -18.39 -14.23 -5.91
N LEU A 395 -19.01 -15.21 -6.57
CA LEU A 395 -18.35 -16.45 -6.97
C LEU A 395 -17.80 -16.40 -8.41
N LYS A 396 -18.02 -15.29 -9.13
CA LYS A 396 -17.52 -15.08 -10.49
C LYS A 396 -16.22 -14.29 -10.42
N GLU A 397 -15.18 -14.77 -11.10
CA GLU A 397 -13.91 -14.06 -11.17
C GLU A 397 -14.06 -12.73 -11.91
N GLY A 398 -13.29 -11.73 -11.46
CA GLY A 398 -13.26 -10.39 -12.03
C GLY A 398 -14.01 -9.36 -11.19
N ILE A 399 -13.83 -8.09 -11.54
CA ILE A 399 -14.34 -6.96 -10.75
C ILE A 399 -15.67 -6.40 -11.26
N TYR A 400 -16.10 -6.75 -12.48
CA TYR A 400 -17.26 -6.14 -13.15
C TYR A 400 -18.61 -6.77 -12.79
N THR A 401 -18.59 -7.91 -12.11
CA THR A 401 -19.79 -8.52 -11.53
C THR A 401 -19.63 -8.54 -10.02
N TYR A 402 -20.58 -7.96 -9.30
CA TYR A 402 -20.47 -7.83 -7.86
C TYR A 402 -21.84 -7.92 -7.18
N TRP A 403 -21.81 -8.21 -5.89
CA TRP A 403 -22.95 -8.03 -5.01
C TRP A 403 -23.04 -6.57 -4.56
N ALA A 404 -24.26 -6.04 -4.50
CA ALA A 404 -24.57 -4.76 -3.89
C ALA A 404 -25.82 -4.88 -3.01
N PRO A 405 -25.79 -4.33 -1.78
CA PRO A 405 -26.96 -4.29 -0.92
C PRO A 405 -27.97 -3.23 -1.38
N GLU A 406 -29.18 -3.27 -0.80
CA GLU A 406 -30.09 -2.13 -0.87
C GLU A 406 -29.48 -0.87 -0.23
N GLU A 407 -30.04 0.30 -0.53
CA GLU A 407 -29.57 1.56 0.07
C GLU A 407 -29.93 1.64 1.56
N ASN A 408 -29.11 2.39 2.31
CA ASN A 408 -29.34 2.76 3.71
C ASN A 408 -29.52 1.54 4.65
N GLN A 409 -28.81 0.45 4.38
CA GLN A 409 -28.85 -0.74 5.22
C GLN A 409 -27.92 -0.56 6.42
N SER A 410 -28.36 -1.03 7.59
CA SER A 410 -27.56 -1.01 8.82
C SER A 410 -26.77 -2.31 9.07
N LYS A 411 -26.98 -3.33 8.22
CA LYS A 411 -26.32 -4.64 8.30
C LYS A 411 -26.03 -5.20 6.91
N TRP A 412 -24.76 -5.42 6.62
CA TRP A 412 -24.29 -5.99 5.37
C TRP A 412 -23.71 -7.38 5.64
N ILE A 413 -24.46 -8.41 5.24
CA ILE A 413 -24.11 -9.79 5.54
C ILE A 413 -24.25 -10.64 4.29
N LEU A 414 -23.20 -11.39 3.96
CA LEU A 414 -23.25 -12.50 3.01
C LEU A 414 -23.22 -13.82 3.79
N TYR A 415 -24.26 -14.62 3.60
CA TYR A 415 -24.39 -15.96 4.14
C TYR A 415 -23.92 -16.97 3.10
N VAL A 416 -22.97 -17.81 3.47
CA VAL A 416 -22.34 -18.78 2.57
C VAL A 416 -22.63 -20.18 3.10
N ASN A 417 -23.36 -20.99 2.34
CA ASN A 417 -23.53 -22.42 2.61
C ASN A 417 -22.71 -23.21 1.58
N LEU A 418 -21.58 -23.76 2.04
CA LEU A 418 -20.64 -24.55 1.23
C LEU A 418 -21.23 -25.88 0.72
N GLN A 419 -22.49 -26.21 1.06
CA GLN A 419 -23.22 -27.45 0.74
C GLN A 419 -22.71 -28.69 1.47
N GLU A 420 -21.44 -28.70 1.85
CA GLU A 420 -20.80 -29.76 2.61
C GLU A 420 -19.88 -29.21 3.70
N LEU A 421 -19.43 -30.10 4.59
CA LEU A 421 -18.55 -29.74 5.69
C LEU A 421 -17.09 -29.73 5.23
N VAL A 422 -16.55 -28.53 4.97
CA VAL A 422 -15.23 -28.32 4.35
C VAL A 422 -14.19 -27.84 5.38
N SER A 423 -12.94 -28.25 5.20
CA SER A 423 -11.79 -27.67 5.92
C SER A 423 -11.07 -26.64 5.07
N PHE A 424 -10.82 -25.47 5.65
CA PHE A 424 -10.19 -24.34 4.97
C PHE A 424 -9.49 -23.43 6.00
N ASN A 425 -8.65 -22.52 5.51
CA ASN A 425 -7.89 -21.62 6.36
C ASN A 425 -7.49 -20.30 5.68
N VAL A 426 -7.99 -20.05 4.47
CA VAL A 426 -7.75 -18.82 3.72
C VAL A 426 -9.08 -18.24 3.23
N LEU A 427 -9.27 -16.95 3.48
CA LEU A 427 -10.34 -16.13 2.90
C LEU A 427 -9.74 -15.17 1.87
N GLN A 428 -10.30 -15.14 0.67
CA GLN A 428 -10.05 -14.12 -0.35
C GLN A 428 -11.27 -13.22 -0.51
N LEU A 429 -11.06 -11.92 -0.55
CA LEU A 429 -12.09 -10.92 -0.88
C LEU A 429 -11.57 -9.93 -1.91
N GLN A 430 -12.46 -9.41 -2.75
CA GLN A 430 -12.16 -8.33 -3.71
C GLN A 430 -13.32 -7.34 -3.80
N GLU A 431 -13.01 -6.05 -3.83
CA GLU A 431 -13.95 -4.98 -4.17
C GLU A 431 -13.88 -4.65 -5.66
N PRO A 432 -14.99 -4.20 -6.29
CA PRO A 432 -14.96 -3.65 -7.62
C PRO A 432 -14.30 -2.26 -7.60
N ILE A 433 -12.96 -2.19 -7.56
CA ILE A 433 -12.23 -0.93 -7.33
C ILE A 433 -12.46 0.17 -8.37
N HIS A 434 -12.94 -0.17 -9.58
CA HIS A 434 -13.43 0.81 -10.56
C HIS A 434 -14.67 1.60 -10.07
N MET A 435 -15.31 1.15 -8.99
CA MET A 435 -16.40 1.81 -8.26
C MET A 435 -15.93 2.45 -6.94
N GLY A 436 -14.61 2.52 -6.69
CA GLY A 436 -13.99 3.07 -5.48
C GLY A 436 -13.83 2.04 -4.35
N GLN A 437 -12.83 2.23 -3.51
CA GLN A 437 -12.54 1.40 -2.33
C GLN A 437 -13.41 1.81 -1.14
N ARG A 438 -14.22 0.88 -0.60
CA ARG A 438 -15.33 1.19 0.33
C ARG A 438 -15.13 0.58 1.70
N VAL A 439 -14.72 -0.68 1.81
CA VAL A 439 -14.75 -1.42 3.08
C VAL A 439 -13.66 -0.92 4.03
N ILE A 440 -14.04 -0.62 5.28
CA ILE A 440 -13.16 -0.14 6.35
C ILE A 440 -12.87 -1.25 7.35
N GLU A 441 -13.91 -2.00 7.75
CA GLU A 441 -13.83 -3.12 8.71
C GLU A 441 -14.80 -4.22 8.30
N PHE A 442 -14.37 -5.47 8.43
CA PHE A 442 -15.20 -6.65 8.22
C PHE A 442 -14.72 -7.81 9.09
N HIS A 443 -15.54 -8.85 9.21
CA HIS A 443 -15.12 -10.11 9.81
C HIS A 443 -15.81 -11.31 9.15
N LEU A 444 -15.18 -12.47 9.32
CA LEU A 444 -15.75 -13.76 8.94
C LEU A 444 -16.18 -14.50 10.22
N GLU A 445 -17.40 -15.02 10.22
CA GLU A 445 -17.84 -16.01 11.20
C GLU A 445 -18.03 -17.37 10.53
N ALA A 446 -17.84 -18.44 11.30
CA ALA A 446 -18.16 -19.80 10.90
C ALA A 446 -19.07 -20.43 11.96
N LEU A 447 -20.02 -21.25 11.52
CA LEU A 447 -20.82 -22.06 12.41
C LEU A 447 -19.98 -23.26 12.87
N THR A 448 -19.77 -23.37 14.18
CA THR A 448 -19.07 -24.51 14.77
C THR A 448 -19.93 -25.77 14.75
N GLN A 449 -19.32 -26.93 15.02
CA GLN A 449 -20.07 -28.20 15.11
C GLN A 449 -21.10 -28.18 16.25
N ASP A 450 -20.89 -27.35 17.27
CA ASP A 450 -21.81 -27.15 18.40
C ASP A 450 -22.99 -26.21 18.05
N GLY A 451 -23.07 -25.75 16.79
CA GLY A 451 -24.15 -24.87 16.33
C GLY A 451 -24.02 -23.42 16.76
N VAL A 452 -22.82 -22.98 17.18
CA VAL A 452 -22.55 -21.61 17.63
C VAL A 452 -21.79 -20.85 16.54
N TRP A 453 -22.24 -19.64 16.21
CA TRP A 453 -21.49 -18.75 15.33
C TRP A 453 -20.27 -18.22 16.08
N THR A 454 -19.07 -18.49 15.54
CA THR A 454 -17.82 -18.00 16.12
C THR A 454 -17.09 -17.16 15.08
N ARG A 455 -16.57 -16.02 15.53
CA ARG A 455 -15.74 -15.14 14.72
C ARG A 455 -14.39 -15.79 14.47
N VAL A 456 -14.06 -15.97 13.19
CA VAL A 456 -12.85 -16.66 12.70
C VAL A 456 -11.71 -15.68 12.55
N ILE A 457 -11.95 -14.56 11.89
CA ILE A 457 -10.91 -13.57 11.58
C ILE A 457 -11.54 -12.18 11.40
N ASN A 458 -10.81 -11.14 11.79
CA ASN A 458 -11.14 -9.74 11.52
C ASN A 458 -10.28 -9.23 10.36
N GLY A 459 -10.83 -8.29 9.59
CA GLY A 459 -10.11 -7.57 8.55
C GLY A 459 -10.45 -6.08 8.58
N THR A 460 -9.57 -5.28 7.99
CA THR A 460 -9.78 -3.84 7.79
C THR A 460 -10.19 -3.57 6.34
N THR A 461 -9.30 -3.00 5.53
CA THR A 461 -9.53 -2.73 4.11
C THR A 461 -9.54 -4.00 3.26
N ILE A 462 -10.34 -4.01 2.20
CA ILE A 462 -10.29 -5.08 1.18
C ILE A 462 -9.53 -4.58 -0.06
N GLY A 463 -10.02 -3.53 -0.72
CA GLY A 463 -9.46 -3.04 -1.98
C GLY A 463 -9.58 -4.06 -3.11
N TYR A 464 -8.61 -4.08 -4.01
CA TYR A 464 -8.61 -4.99 -5.15
C TYR A 464 -8.51 -6.46 -4.73
N LYS A 465 -7.64 -6.79 -3.77
CA LYS A 465 -7.47 -8.15 -3.29
C LYS A 465 -7.03 -8.18 -1.83
N ARG A 466 -7.75 -8.98 -1.04
CA ARG A 466 -7.46 -9.25 0.36
C ARG A 466 -7.37 -10.75 0.58
N LEU A 467 -6.27 -11.21 1.16
CA LEU A 467 -6.07 -12.60 1.57
C LEU A 467 -5.84 -12.64 3.08
N LEU A 468 -6.68 -13.39 3.79
CA LEU A 468 -6.56 -13.59 5.22
C LEU A 468 -6.34 -15.08 5.51
N LEU A 469 -5.17 -15.39 6.05
CA LEU A 469 -4.82 -16.71 6.56
C LEU A 469 -5.14 -16.78 8.07
N PHE A 470 -5.81 -17.84 8.50
CA PHE A 470 -6.21 -18.07 9.91
C PHE A 470 -6.09 -19.56 10.27
N PRO A 471 -6.14 -19.98 11.54
CA PRO A 471 -6.00 -21.39 11.89
C PRO A 471 -7.02 -22.28 11.17
N LYS A 472 -6.61 -23.49 10.80
CA LYS A 472 -7.47 -24.42 10.06
C LYS A 472 -8.75 -24.69 10.84
N LEU A 473 -9.88 -24.46 10.21
CA LEU A 473 -11.19 -24.80 10.75
C LEU A 473 -12.00 -25.64 9.78
N LYS A 474 -13.07 -26.25 10.30
CA LYS A 474 -13.98 -27.08 9.52
C LYS A 474 -15.41 -26.58 9.72
N SER A 475 -16.06 -26.13 8.67
CA SER A 475 -17.44 -25.62 8.72
C SER A 475 -18.14 -25.76 7.38
N GLN A 476 -19.47 -25.76 7.40
CA GLN A 476 -20.35 -25.72 6.23
C GLN A 476 -20.95 -24.32 6.02
N TYR A 477 -21.17 -23.57 7.10
CA TYR A 477 -21.90 -22.32 7.08
C TYR A 477 -20.99 -21.18 7.53
N LEU A 478 -20.81 -20.19 6.65
CA LEU A 478 -20.01 -18.99 6.91
C LEU A 478 -20.88 -17.75 6.82
N LYS A 479 -20.41 -16.70 7.48
CA LYS A 479 -21.02 -15.37 7.44
C LYS A 479 -19.92 -14.34 7.27
N LEU A 480 -19.88 -13.69 6.11
CA LEU A 480 -19.08 -12.49 5.94
C LEU A 480 -19.93 -11.29 6.34
N VAL A 481 -19.43 -10.50 7.30
CA VAL A 481 -20.09 -9.30 7.79
C VAL A 481 -19.19 -8.11 7.51
N VAL A 482 -19.71 -7.11 6.80
CA VAL A 482 -19.05 -5.80 6.69
C VAL A 482 -19.54 -4.94 7.84
N ASP A 483 -18.62 -4.55 8.73
CA ASP A 483 -18.93 -3.80 9.95
C ASP A 483 -18.95 -2.30 9.69
N LYS A 484 -18.00 -1.81 8.87
CA LYS A 484 -17.90 -0.39 8.51
C LYS A 484 -17.47 -0.23 7.07
N SER A 485 -18.05 0.78 6.40
CA SER A 485 -17.73 1.11 5.02
C SER A 485 -17.97 2.60 4.74
N ARG A 486 -17.22 3.17 3.79
CA ARG A 486 -17.33 4.58 3.35
C ARG A 486 -18.67 4.86 2.63
N ALA A 487 -19.28 3.83 2.06
CA ALA A 487 -20.60 3.84 1.42
C ALA A 487 -21.19 2.42 1.47
N ASP A 488 -22.32 2.16 0.81
CA ASP A 488 -22.81 0.79 0.65
C ASP A 488 -21.68 -0.10 0.08
N PRO A 489 -21.31 -1.20 0.78
CA PRO A 489 -20.18 -2.03 0.40
C PRO A 489 -20.49 -2.83 -0.86
N LEU A 490 -19.47 -3.03 -1.70
CA LEU A 490 -19.56 -3.83 -2.91
C LEU A 490 -18.52 -4.94 -2.84
N ILE A 491 -18.95 -6.18 -3.04
CA ILE A 491 -18.05 -7.34 -3.05
C ILE A 491 -18.11 -7.97 -4.44
N SER A 492 -16.97 -8.01 -5.13
CA SER A 492 -16.84 -8.59 -6.46
C SER A 492 -16.41 -10.05 -6.44
N TYR A 493 -15.62 -10.45 -5.44
CA TYR A 493 -15.17 -11.83 -5.31
C TYR A 493 -15.07 -12.28 -3.86
N LEU A 494 -15.42 -13.54 -3.62
CA LEU A 494 -15.22 -14.27 -2.37
C LEU A 494 -14.66 -15.65 -2.70
N GLY A 495 -13.49 -15.95 -2.14
CA GLY A 495 -12.84 -17.24 -2.23
C GLY A 495 -12.60 -17.85 -0.86
N ILE A 496 -12.81 -19.16 -0.76
CA ILE A 496 -12.42 -19.96 0.41
C ILE A 496 -11.42 -21.00 -0.06
N TYR A 497 -10.25 -21.04 0.56
CA TYR A 497 -9.14 -21.90 0.13
C TYR A 497 -8.46 -22.60 1.31
N MET A 498 -7.66 -23.60 0.97
CA MET A 498 -6.86 -24.36 1.91
C MET A 498 -5.37 -24.23 1.57
N ASP A 499 -4.65 -23.52 2.44
CA ASP A 499 -3.21 -23.53 2.52
C ASP A 499 -2.73 -24.61 3.50
N SER A 500 -2.22 -25.71 2.94
CA SER A 500 -1.70 -26.84 3.73
C SER A 500 -0.22 -26.70 4.10
N VAL A 501 0.45 -25.67 3.59
CA VAL A 501 1.92 -25.51 3.69
C VAL A 501 2.27 -24.49 4.77
N THR A 502 1.52 -23.40 4.84
CA THR A 502 1.73 -22.35 5.83
C THR A 502 1.22 -22.80 7.20
N VAL A 503 2.17 -23.13 8.07
CA VAL A 503 1.89 -23.45 9.47
C VAL A 503 1.74 -22.13 10.22
N LEU A 504 0.50 -21.75 10.49
CA LEU A 504 0.25 -20.81 11.57
C LEU A 504 0.61 -21.52 12.86
N ARG A 505 1.64 -21.03 13.55
CA ARG A 505 1.89 -21.50 14.91
C ARG A 505 0.72 -20.99 15.75
N ASP A 506 -0.12 -21.91 16.23
CA ASP A 506 -1.02 -21.65 17.35
C ASP A 506 -0.14 -21.38 18.58
N THR A 507 0.30 -20.14 18.73
CA THR A 507 0.85 -19.68 20.00
C THR A 507 -0.24 -18.87 20.69
N PRO A 508 -0.76 -19.32 21.85
CA PRO A 508 -1.14 -18.34 22.86
C PRO A 508 0.13 -17.55 23.15
N ASP A 509 0.08 -16.27 22.84
CA ASP A 509 1.11 -15.25 22.96
C ASP A 509 2.27 -15.65 23.91
N LYS A 510 3.36 -16.16 23.32
CA LYS A 510 4.68 -16.43 23.96
C LYS A 510 5.66 -17.05 22.94
N LYS A 511 6.61 -16.25 22.41
CA LYS A 511 8.08 -16.40 22.57
C LYS A 511 8.93 -15.82 21.42
N SER A 512 10.15 -15.42 21.83
CA SER A 512 11.44 -15.23 21.11
C SER A 512 11.50 -14.06 20.12
N ARG A 513 12.22 -12.94 20.36
CA ARG A 513 13.62 -12.73 20.79
C ARG A 513 14.64 -13.53 19.98
N ALA A 514 15.08 -12.93 18.87
CA ALA A 514 16.46 -13.04 18.40
C ALA A 514 17.21 -11.78 18.88
N CYS A 515 18.42 -11.97 19.39
CA CYS A 515 19.27 -10.98 20.01
C CYS A 515 20.25 -10.43 18.95
N PHE A 516 20.39 -9.11 18.86
CA PHE A 516 21.59 -8.48 18.28
C PHE A 516 22.13 -7.48 19.31
N ASN A 517 23.41 -7.66 19.66
CA ASN A 517 24.17 -6.80 20.55
C ASN A 517 24.88 -5.72 19.74
N GLY A 518 24.84 -4.48 20.25
CA GLY A 518 25.91 -3.50 20.13
C GLY A 518 25.73 -2.42 19.08
N THR A 519 25.21 -1.25 19.48
CA THR A 519 26.01 -0.07 19.81
C THR A 519 25.10 1.03 20.36
N GLN A 520 25.62 1.78 21.34
CA GLN A 520 24.92 2.86 22.04
C GLN A 520 24.56 3.99 21.07
N ALA A 521 23.27 4.15 20.79
CA ALA A 521 22.71 5.41 20.31
C ALA A 521 21.86 6.01 21.43
N LEU A 522 22.18 7.23 21.86
CA LEU A 522 21.34 8.03 22.74
C LEU A 522 19.98 8.25 22.05
N GLN A 523 18.97 7.46 22.43
CA GLN A 523 17.64 7.53 21.84
C GLN A 523 16.85 8.73 22.39
N THR A 524 16.41 9.61 21.49
CA THR A 524 15.50 10.72 21.76
C THR A 524 14.05 10.26 21.58
N SER A 525 13.17 10.54 22.55
CA SER A 525 11.73 10.29 22.44
C SER A 525 10.98 11.59 22.14
N THR A 526 10.29 11.64 21.00
CA THR A 526 9.45 12.76 20.56
C THR A 526 8.04 12.62 21.13
N HIS A 527 7.51 13.68 21.73
CA HIS A 527 6.16 13.69 22.29
C HIS A 527 5.38 14.89 21.72
N ASN A 528 4.10 14.71 21.45
CA ASN A 528 3.21 15.80 21.06
C ASN A 528 2.61 16.43 22.31
N ILE A 529 2.73 17.76 22.46
CA ILE A 529 2.01 18.51 23.51
C ILE A 529 0.98 19.41 22.84
N ALA A 530 -0.25 19.35 23.36
CA ALA A 530 -1.32 20.25 23.00
C ALA A 530 -1.40 21.40 24.03
N THR A 531 -1.41 22.64 23.56
CA THR A 531 -1.89 23.79 24.34
C THR A 531 -3.36 24.04 24.02
N ASP A 532 -3.95 25.07 24.65
CA ASP A 532 -5.29 25.56 24.34
C ASP A 532 -5.44 26.15 22.93
N THR A 533 -4.33 26.28 22.19
CA THR A 533 -4.26 27.04 20.94
C THR A 533 -3.52 26.32 19.80
N GLU A 534 -2.57 25.43 20.09
CA GLU A 534 -1.74 24.74 19.07
C GLU A 534 -1.27 23.35 19.55
N VAL A 535 -0.91 22.47 18.61
CA VAL A 535 -0.23 21.20 18.89
C VAL A 535 1.15 21.25 18.25
N PHE A 536 2.20 20.97 19.01
CA PHE A 536 3.56 20.92 18.47
C PHE A 536 4.41 19.83 19.13
N THR A 537 5.35 19.29 18.36
CA THR A 537 6.24 18.21 18.78
C THR A 537 7.40 18.78 19.60
N ILE A 538 7.60 18.22 20.80
CA ILE A 538 8.70 18.57 21.69
C ILE A 538 9.61 17.36 21.95
N VAL A 539 10.86 17.65 22.31
CA VAL A 539 11.84 16.62 22.70
C VAL A 539 12.06 16.67 24.21
N CYS A 540 11.79 15.56 24.89
CA CYS A 540 12.01 15.38 26.33
C CYS A 540 13.35 14.68 26.58
N PHE A 541 14.27 15.35 27.28
CA PHE A 541 15.54 14.74 27.72
C PHE A 541 15.39 14.09 29.11
N ASP A 542 16.35 13.23 29.47
CA ASP A 542 16.32 12.29 30.62
C ASP A 542 15.83 12.89 31.95
N ARG A 543 16.10 14.17 32.26
CA ARG A 543 15.59 14.81 33.49
C ARG A 543 14.07 15.00 33.52
N VAL A 544 13.46 15.42 32.41
CA VAL A 544 12.01 15.64 32.32
C VAL A 544 11.30 14.30 32.19
N ALA A 545 11.89 13.35 31.44
CA ALA A 545 11.40 11.99 31.38
C ALA A 545 11.36 11.33 32.78
N ARG A 546 12.42 11.46 33.59
CA ARG A 546 12.40 10.94 34.97
C ARG A 546 11.34 11.59 35.87
N LEU A 547 10.97 12.85 35.63
CA LEU A 547 9.94 13.52 36.42
C LEU A 547 8.53 13.04 36.05
N LEU A 548 8.27 12.87 34.75
CA LEU A 548 6.97 12.41 34.24
C LEU A 548 6.77 10.90 34.46
N PHE A 549 7.79 10.11 34.13
CA PHE A 549 7.72 8.65 34.17
C PHE A 549 8.19 8.07 35.49
N GLY A 550 8.98 8.78 36.30
CA GLY A 550 9.52 8.27 37.58
C GLY A 550 10.66 7.27 37.41
N CYS A 551 11.16 7.08 36.19
CA CYS A 551 12.25 6.18 35.85
C CYS A 551 13.00 6.71 34.61
N SER A 552 14.17 6.15 34.32
CA SER A 552 14.89 6.42 33.07
C SER A 552 14.18 5.81 31.86
N ALA A 553 14.50 6.29 30.65
CA ALA A 553 13.96 5.74 29.41
C ALA A 553 14.25 4.23 29.26
N ASP A 554 15.46 3.79 29.64
CA ASP A 554 15.86 2.38 29.61
C ASP A 554 15.01 1.52 30.57
N GLU A 555 14.76 2.00 31.80
CA GLU A 555 13.92 1.30 32.77
C GLU A 555 12.46 1.20 32.32
N PHE A 556 11.94 2.27 31.69
CA PHE A 556 10.60 2.25 31.11
C PHE A 556 10.53 1.26 29.93
N PHE A 557 11.53 1.25 29.07
CA PHE A 557 11.60 0.33 27.95
C PHE A 557 11.70 -1.13 28.41
N ASP A 558 12.47 -1.41 29.45
CA ASP A 558 12.55 -2.74 30.05
C ASP A 558 11.23 -3.16 30.72
N PHE A 559 10.50 -2.23 31.33
CA PHE A 559 9.14 -2.48 31.83
C PHE A 559 8.17 -2.77 30.67
N ALA A 560 8.21 -1.99 29.60
CA ALA A 560 7.36 -2.16 28.42
C ALA A 560 7.63 -3.48 27.66
N LYS A 561 8.88 -3.97 27.67
CA LYS A 561 9.23 -5.31 27.15
C LYS A 561 8.49 -6.44 27.88
N LEU A 562 8.18 -6.26 29.16
CA LEU A 562 7.48 -7.26 29.99
C LEU A 562 5.95 -7.06 29.99
N HIS A 563 5.49 -5.87 29.62
CA HIS A 563 4.08 -5.46 29.64
C HIS A 563 3.71 -4.77 28.30
N PRO A 564 3.41 -5.52 27.22
CA PRO A 564 3.33 -4.99 25.86
C PRO A 564 2.24 -3.94 25.62
N PHE A 565 1.26 -3.82 26.53
CA PHE A 565 0.22 -2.79 26.48
C PHE A 565 0.52 -1.56 27.34
N SER A 566 1.68 -1.50 28.02
CA SER A 566 2.01 -0.40 28.94
C SER A 566 2.04 0.96 28.26
N GLY A 567 2.34 1.03 26.96
CA GLY A 567 2.29 2.29 26.19
C GLY A 567 0.87 2.80 25.96
N ILE A 568 -0.10 1.90 25.74
CA ILE A 568 -1.52 2.27 25.59
C ILE A 568 -2.10 2.64 26.96
N THR A 569 -1.86 1.82 27.99
CA THR A 569 -2.27 2.11 29.36
C THR A 569 -1.65 3.40 29.89
N LEU A 570 -0.42 3.72 29.48
CA LEU A 570 0.24 4.99 29.81
C LEU A 570 -0.53 6.18 29.24
N ASN A 571 -0.98 6.10 27.98
CA ASN A 571 -1.77 7.17 27.36
C ASN A 571 -3.08 7.38 28.13
N GLU A 572 -3.75 6.31 28.54
CA GLU A 572 -4.97 6.37 29.36
C GLU A 572 -4.70 6.95 30.76
N ILE A 573 -3.58 6.58 31.40
CA ILE A 573 -3.21 7.09 32.73
C ILE A 573 -2.84 8.57 32.70
N MET A 574 -2.20 9.03 31.62
CA MET A 574 -1.75 10.42 31.47
C MET A 574 -2.83 11.32 30.85
N GLU A 575 -3.94 10.74 30.39
CA GLU A 575 -5.05 11.50 29.81
C GLU A 575 -5.67 12.43 30.87
N GLY A 576 -5.64 13.73 30.61
CA GLY A 576 -6.19 14.76 31.49
C GLY A 576 -5.22 15.32 32.54
N GLU A 577 -3.99 14.78 32.65
CA GLU A 577 -2.94 15.38 33.50
C GLU A 577 -2.40 16.68 32.88
N MET A 578 -2.27 17.72 33.70
CA MET A 578 -1.82 19.04 33.27
C MET A 578 -0.49 19.43 33.90
N PHE A 579 0.40 20.02 33.11
CA PHE A 579 1.74 20.42 33.55
C PHE A 579 2.03 21.87 33.19
N SER A 580 2.71 22.59 34.09
CA SER A 580 3.41 23.81 33.76
C SER A 580 4.81 23.46 33.24
N MET A 581 5.13 23.87 32.01
CA MET A 581 6.41 23.54 31.38
C MET A 581 7.20 24.80 31.00
N THR A 582 8.50 24.79 31.28
CA THR A 582 9.43 25.83 30.79
C THR A 582 10.08 25.33 29.52
N LEU A 583 9.91 26.09 28.44
CA LEU A 583 10.51 25.78 27.14
C LEU A 583 11.81 26.57 26.93
N SER A 584 12.80 25.94 26.33
CA SER A 584 14.08 26.53 25.97
C SER A 584 14.36 26.33 24.48
N LYS A 585 14.80 27.40 23.81
CA LYS A 585 15.31 27.29 22.43
C LYS A 585 16.77 26.85 22.46
N SER A 586 17.12 25.92 21.56
CA SER A 586 18.49 25.47 21.37
C SER A 586 19.39 26.65 20.97
N THR A 587 20.59 26.73 21.55
CA THR A 587 21.62 27.69 21.13
C THR A 587 22.38 27.25 19.87
N ASN A 588 22.05 26.10 19.30
CA ASN A 588 22.70 25.53 18.11
C ASN A 588 21.80 25.72 16.88
N ALA A 589 22.34 26.27 15.78
CA ALA A 589 21.59 26.70 14.60
C ALA A 589 20.87 25.57 13.81
N ASN A 590 21.16 24.29 14.11
CA ASN A 590 20.58 23.13 13.41
C ASN A 590 19.48 22.39 14.21
N ALA A 591 19.00 22.91 15.33
CA ALA A 591 17.94 22.24 16.10
C ALA A 591 16.58 22.92 15.90
N GLN A 592 15.71 22.29 15.09
CA GLN A 592 14.36 22.80 14.80
C GLN A 592 13.36 22.66 15.98
N HIS A 593 13.64 21.79 16.96
CA HIS A 593 12.69 21.49 18.05
C HIS A 593 12.94 22.30 19.33
N VAL A 594 11.84 22.79 19.92
CA VAL A 594 11.82 23.46 21.22
C VAL A 594 11.99 22.42 22.34
N ARG A 595 12.86 22.68 23.31
CA ARG A 595 13.22 21.73 24.37
C ARG A 595 12.51 22.04 25.67
N VAL A 596 12.00 21.03 26.37
CA VAL A 596 11.47 21.21 27.73
C VAL A 596 12.64 21.28 28.72
N ALA A 597 12.82 22.44 29.33
CA ALA A 597 13.84 22.68 30.36
C ALA A 597 13.37 22.20 31.75
N SER A 598 12.07 22.30 32.02
CA SER A 598 11.44 21.80 33.25
C SER A 598 9.95 21.53 33.04
N ALA A 599 9.39 20.56 33.75
CA ALA A 599 7.95 20.34 33.83
C ALA A 599 7.55 20.20 35.32
N VAL A 600 6.42 20.79 35.69
CA VAL A 600 5.84 20.73 37.04
C VAL A 600 4.37 20.33 36.90
N PRO A 601 3.92 19.19 37.48
CA PRO A 601 2.51 18.83 37.47
C PRO A 601 1.69 19.87 38.21
N LEU A 602 0.54 20.24 37.64
CA LEU A 602 -0.40 21.18 38.26
C LEU A 602 -1.30 20.50 39.30
N SER A 603 -1.43 19.18 39.23
CA SER A 603 -2.15 18.37 40.21
C SER A 603 -1.27 18.04 41.41
N SER A 604 -1.78 18.30 42.63
CA SER A 604 -1.11 17.90 43.88
C SER A 604 -1.18 16.40 44.16
N SER A 605 -2.01 15.65 43.41
CA SER A 605 -2.15 14.20 43.50
C SER A 605 -1.40 13.44 42.40
N PHE A 606 -0.61 14.14 41.57
CA PHE A 606 0.15 13.53 40.49
C PHE A 606 1.10 12.44 41.01
N GLN A 607 1.11 11.29 40.33
CA GLN A 607 2.10 10.23 40.56
C GLN A 607 2.87 9.93 39.28
N PRO A 608 4.19 9.64 39.37
CA PRO A 608 4.96 9.26 38.20
C PRO A 608 4.39 8.03 37.51
N ALA A 609 4.35 8.04 36.18
CA ALA A 609 3.62 7.05 35.40
C ALA A 609 4.04 5.59 35.66
N ILE A 610 5.32 5.32 35.93
CA ILE A 610 5.81 3.96 36.22
C ILE A 610 5.20 3.36 37.49
N ASN A 611 4.82 4.20 38.47
CA ASN A 611 4.22 3.71 39.72
C ASN A 611 2.79 3.28 39.50
N LEU A 612 2.03 4.04 38.71
CA LEU A 612 0.66 3.72 38.33
C LEU A 612 0.61 2.49 37.42
N LEU A 613 1.53 2.41 36.45
CA LEU A 613 1.68 1.22 35.61
C LEU A 613 2.01 -0.01 36.46
N LYS A 614 2.97 0.08 37.40
CA LYS A 614 3.27 -1.04 38.30
C LYS A 614 2.06 -1.47 39.12
N GLN A 615 1.19 -0.56 39.55
CA GLN A 615 -0.06 -0.91 40.24
C GLN A 615 -1.07 -1.60 39.32
N CYS A 616 -1.26 -1.11 38.09
CA CYS A 616 -2.14 -1.73 37.09
C CYS A 616 -1.69 -3.14 36.71
N TYR A 617 -0.38 -3.39 36.69
CA TYR A 617 0.23 -4.65 36.27
C TYR A 617 0.63 -5.58 37.43
N GLN A 618 0.41 -5.20 38.69
CA GLN A 618 0.55 -6.06 39.87
C GLN A 618 -0.82 -6.63 40.27
N THR A 619 -1.09 -7.90 39.96
CA THR A 619 -2.21 -8.64 40.54
C THR A 619 -2.06 -8.77 42.06
N PRO A 620 -3.09 -8.47 42.87
CA PRO A 620 -3.12 -8.87 44.26
C PRO A 620 -3.49 -10.36 44.34
N HIS A 621 -2.48 -11.24 44.31
CA HIS A 621 -2.60 -12.60 44.83
C HIS A 621 -1.25 -13.11 45.36
N ALA A 622 -0.98 -12.76 46.62
CA ALA A 622 -0.31 -13.61 47.61
C ALA A 622 -0.76 -13.20 49.03
N SER A 623 -2.09 -13.17 49.24
CA SER A 623 -2.82 -13.43 50.49
C SER A 623 -4.30 -13.14 50.26
#